data_AF-A0AAN2PIW5-F1
#
_entry.id   AF-A0AAN2PIW5-F1
#
_cell.length_a   1.000
_cell.length_b   1.000
_cell.length_c   1.000
_cell.angle_alpha   90.00
_cell.angle_beta   90.00
_cell.angle_gamma   90.00
#
_symmetry.space_group_name_H-M   'P 1'
#
loop_
_entity.id
_entity.type
_entity.pdbx_description
1 polymer ?
#
loop_
_entity_poly.entity_id
_entity_poly.type
_entity_poly.pdbx_seq_one_letter_code
_entity_poly.pdbx_strand_id
1 'polypeptide(L)'
;MTAANKKLISAEHVFVDSTHVKASANKRKFEKKIVRKETRAYQGRLQEEINQDRENHGKKPFPPDKFDKEETKEIKESTTDSESGYYVKDERTKQFAYSFHAAADRNGFVLGTIVTPGNTHDSQILEPLVEQVIEKVGKPEAVAADAAYKTPAITSYLFNKEIIPANTCGRSRSSASSSRCKTYICKT
;
A
#
# COMPACT_ATOMS: atom_id res chain seq x y z
N MET A 1 -11.04 1.17 30.56
CA MET A 1 -11.15 2.52 29.96
C MET A 1 -10.00 2.72 29.01
N THR A 2 -10.26 2.82 27.71
CA THR A 2 -9.23 3.06 26.68
C THR A 2 -8.90 4.54 26.54
N ALA A 3 -7.68 4.86 26.10
CA ALA A 3 -7.21 6.24 25.90
C ALA A 3 -8.08 7.02 24.88
N ALA A 4 -8.65 6.31 23.90
CA ALA A 4 -9.63 6.85 22.95
C ALA A 4 -10.87 7.43 23.67
N ASN A 5 -11.42 6.72 24.67
CA ASN A 5 -12.61 7.17 25.41
C ASN A 5 -12.35 8.42 26.25
N LYS A 6 -11.09 8.71 26.58
CA LYS A 6 -10.67 9.92 27.29
C LYS A 6 -10.29 11.06 26.36
N LYS A 7 -10.50 10.93 25.04
CA LYS A 7 -10.13 11.91 24.00
C LYS A 7 -8.64 12.29 24.02
N LEU A 8 -7.78 11.38 24.49
CA LEU A 8 -6.33 11.57 24.48
C LEU A 8 -5.72 11.19 23.12
N ILE A 9 -6.46 10.43 22.32
CA ILE A 9 -6.08 9.95 21.00
C ILE A 9 -7.25 10.23 20.05
N SER A 10 -6.98 10.82 18.89
CA SER A 10 -7.96 11.01 17.82
C SER A 10 -7.71 10.02 16.69
N ALA A 11 -8.80 9.54 16.08
CA ALA A 11 -8.75 8.78 14.83
C ALA A 11 -9.16 9.62 13.63
N GLU A 12 -9.56 10.89 13.81
CA GLU A 12 -10.11 11.72 12.72
C GLU A 12 -9.14 11.82 11.54
N HIS A 13 -7.86 12.10 11.83
CA HIS A 13 -6.82 12.28 10.83
C HIS A 13 -5.69 11.28 11.08
N VAL A 14 -5.53 10.33 10.17
CA VAL A 14 -4.52 9.27 10.28
C VAL A 14 -3.43 9.47 9.24
N PHE A 15 -2.19 9.42 9.68
CA PHE A 15 -0.99 9.53 8.86
C PHE A 15 -0.31 8.16 8.77
N VAL A 16 -0.08 7.67 7.56
CA VAL A 16 0.55 6.38 7.30
C VAL A 16 1.90 6.57 6.61
N ASP A 17 2.93 5.99 7.21
CA ASP A 17 4.29 5.97 6.68
C ASP A 17 4.92 4.58 6.82
N SER A 18 5.82 4.22 5.89
CA SER A 18 6.66 3.02 6.04
C SER A 18 8.13 3.36 6.17
N THR A 19 8.77 2.71 7.15
CA THR A 19 10.19 2.85 7.40
C THR A 19 10.89 1.51 7.27
N HIS A 20 11.99 1.49 6.53
CA HIS A 20 12.79 0.27 6.37
C HIS A 20 13.86 0.20 7.44
N VAL A 21 13.83 -0.84 8.27
CA VAL A 21 14.83 -1.11 9.30
C VAL A 21 15.71 -2.26 8.85
N LYS A 22 17.02 -2.08 8.94
CA LYS A 22 18.00 -3.10 8.55
C LYS A 22 17.90 -4.32 9.48
N ALA A 23 17.78 -5.50 8.89
CA ALA A 23 17.82 -6.76 9.62
C ALA A 23 19.26 -7.13 10.02
N SER A 24 19.40 -7.94 11.07
CA SER A 24 20.69 -8.47 11.52
C SER A 24 21.16 -9.66 10.66
N ALA A 25 21.16 -9.46 9.34
CA ALA A 25 21.48 -10.49 8.34
C ALA A 25 22.52 -10.02 7.33
N ASN A 26 23.37 -10.94 6.88
CA ASN A 26 24.43 -10.64 5.91
C ASN A 26 23.88 -10.71 4.48
N LYS A 27 23.95 -9.58 3.75
CA LYS A 27 23.51 -9.46 2.35
C LYS A 27 24.15 -10.45 1.36
N ARG A 28 25.28 -11.07 1.71
CA ARG A 28 25.98 -12.07 0.89
C ARG A 28 25.62 -13.52 1.23
N LYS A 29 24.97 -13.76 2.36
CA LYS A 29 24.56 -15.10 2.81
C LYS A 29 23.06 -15.26 2.62
N PHE A 30 22.67 -15.86 1.52
CA PHE A 30 21.27 -16.07 1.17
C PHE A 30 21.10 -17.34 0.34
N GLU A 31 19.91 -17.90 0.45
CA GLU A 31 19.43 -19.00 -0.37
C GLU A 31 18.39 -18.48 -1.35
N LYS A 32 18.38 -19.06 -2.55
CA LYS A 32 17.46 -18.68 -3.63
C LYS A 32 16.27 -19.61 -3.57
N LYS A 33 15.09 -19.05 -3.29
CA LYS A 33 13.84 -19.79 -3.21
C LYS A 33 12.91 -19.35 -4.32
N ILE A 34 12.32 -20.34 -5.00
CA ILE A 34 11.34 -20.09 -6.04
C ILE A 34 9.98 -20.02 -5.36
N VAL A 35 9.35 -18.85 -5.43
CA VAL A 35 8.04 -18.60 -4.84
C VAL A 35 7.06 -18.28 -5.97
N ARG A 36 5.83 -18.80 -5.87
CA ARG A 36 4.76 -18.45 -6.80
C ARG A 36 4.40 -16.98 -6.62
N LYS A 37 4.41 -16.21 -7.70
CA LYS A 37 3.92 -14.82 -7.68
C LYS A 37 2.41 -14.88 -7.53
N GLU A 38 1.90 -14.31 -6.45
CA GLU A 38 0.48 -14.09 -6.33
C GLU A 38 0.02 -13.13 -7.44
N THR A 39 -0.96 -13.58 -8.23
CA THR A 39 -1.64 -12.74 -9.21
C THR A 39 -2.31 -11.59 -8.46
N ARG A 40 -2.16 -10.37 -8.95
CA ARG A 40 -2.77 -9.20 -8.31
C ARG A 40 -4.29 -9.29 -8.49
N ALA A 41 -4.99 -9.81 -7.50
CA ALA A 41 -6.46 -9.92 -7.51
C ALA A 41 -7.16 -8.61 -7.90
N TYR A 42 -6.56 -7.46 -7.53
CA TYR A 42 -7.03 -6.13 -7.92
C TYR A 42 -6.99 -5.88 -9.44
N GLN A 43 -5.97 -6.36 -10.15
CA GLN A 43 -5.87 -6.16 -11.61
C GLN A 43 -7.02 -6.88 -12.33
N GLY A 44 -7.41 -8.07 -11.86
CA GLY A 44 -8.58 -8.78 -12.38
C GLY A 44 -9.87 -7.98 -12.20
N ARG A 45 -10.14 -7.53 -10.97
CA ARG A 45 -11.31 -6.69 -10.66
C ARG A 45 -11.36 -5.41 -11.51
N LEU A 46 -10.23 -4.72 -11.65
CA LEU A 46 -10.14 -3.51 -12.47
C LEU A 46 -10.42 -3.80 -13.96
N GLN A 47 -9.95 -4.93 -14.47
CA GLN A 47 -10.18 -5.33 -15.86
C GLN A 47 -11.66 -5.64 -16.11
N GLU A 48 -12.34 -6.25 -15.15
CA GLU A 48 -13.78 -6.49 -15.17
C GLU A 48 -14.57 -5.16 -15.19
N GLU A 49 -14.25 -4.22 -14.30
CA GLU A 49 -14.86 -2.89 -14.27
C GLU A 49 -14.68 -2.13 -15.60
N ILE A 50 -13.47 -2.17 -16.16
CA ILE A 50 -13.19 -1.55 -17.47
C ILE A 50 -14.01 -2.21 -18.58
N ASN A 51 -14.15 -3.54 -18.56
CA ASN A 51 -14.91 -4.26 -19.58
C ASN A 51 -16.41 -3.94 -19.49
N GLN A 52 -16.97 -3.83 -18.29
CA GLN A 52 -18.35 -3.38 -18.09
C GLN A 52 -18.58 -1.95 -18.64
N ASP A 53 -17.66 -1.02 -18.36
CA ASP A 53 -17.72 0.34 -18.90
C ASP A 53 -17.65 0.34 -20.44
N ARG A 54 -16.81 -0.52 -21.02
CA ARG A 54 -16.72 -0.68 -22.49
C ARG A 54 -18.01 -1.20 -23.09
N GLU A 55 -18.65 -2.19 -22.48
CA GLU A 55 -19.93 -2.74 -22.93
C GLU A 55 -21.03 -1.67 -22.88
N ASN A 56 -21.11 -0.89 -21.81
CA ASN A 56 -22.02 0.25 -21.68
C ASN A 56 -21.79 1.29 -22.79
N HIS A 57 -20.54 1.45 -23.22
CA HIS A 57 -20.16 2.33 -24.33
C HIS A 57 -20.17 1.66 -25.71
N GLY A 58 -20.71 0.44 -25.84
CA GLY A 58 -20.82 -0.30 -27.12
C GLY A 58 -19.47 -0.74 -27.72
N LYS A 59 -18.40 -0.75 -26.92
CA LYS A 59 -17.07 -1.19 -27.31
C LYS A 59 -16.87 -2.65 -26.93
N LYS A 60 -16.17 -3.41 -27.78
CA LYS A 60 -15.83 -4.81 -27.47
C LYS A 60 -14.95 -4.90 -26.21
N PRO A 61 -15.18 -5.86 -25.30
CA PRO A 61 -14.34 -6.06 -24.13
C PRO A 61 -12.91 -6.39 -24.55
N PHE A 62 -11.95 -6.09 -23.68
CA PHE A 62 -10.58 -6.51 -23.93
C PHE A 62 -10.47 -8.04 -23.78
N PRO A 63 -9.61 -8.69 -24.57
CA PRO A 63 -9.34 -10.10 -24.37
C PRO A 63 -8.77 -10.31 -22.96
N PRO A 64 -9.09 -11.43 -22.29
CA PRO A 64 -8.49 -11.75 -21.00
C PRO A 64 -6.97 -11.77 -21.16
N ASP A 65 -6.29 -11.11 -20.21
CA ASP A 65 -4.85 -11.06 -20.18
C ASP A 65 -4.29 -12.49 -20.09
N LYS A 66 -3.28 -12.81 -20.92
CA LYS A 66 -2.60 -14.14 -20.91
C LYS A 66 -1.71 -14.35 -19.67
N PHE A 67 -2.06 -13.72 -18.55
CA PHE A 67 -1.31 -13.72 -17.29
C PHE A 67 -1.69 -14.88 -16.35
N ASP A 68 -2.40 -15.90 -16.85
CA ASP A 68 -2.57 -17.19 -16.15
C ASP A 68 -1.32 -18.09 -16.22
N LYS A 69 -0.14 -17.51 -16.44
CA LYS A 69 1.10 -18.24 -16.17
C LYS A 69 1.39 -18.03 -14.69
N GLU A 70 1.50 -19.12 -13.94
CA GLU A 70 2.12 -19.12 -12.61
C GLU A 70 3.53 -18.53 -12.74
N GLU A 71 3.64 -17.21 -12.69
CA GLU A 71 4.93 -16.54 -12.74
C GLU A 71 5.65 -16.90 -11.45
N THR A 72 6.74 -17.64 -11.57
CA THR A 72 7.60 -17.93 -10.43
C THR A 72 8.56 -16.76 -10.26
N LYS A 73 8.69 -16.27 -9.03
CA LYS A 73 9.68 -15.27 -8.65
C LYS A 73 10.76 -15.92 -7.81
N GLU A 74 12.00 -15.65 -8.16
CA GLU A 74 13.15 -16.01 -7.33
C GLU A 74 13.31 -14.96 -6.23
N ILE A 75 13.11 -15.39 -4.98
CA ILE A 75 13.29 -14.56 -3.78
C ILE A 75 14.57 -15.01 -3.08
N LYS A 76 15.31 -14.06 -2.54
CA LYS A 76 16.49 -14.33 -1.72
C LYS A 76 16.07 -14.36 -0.26
N GLU A 77 16.18 -15.51 0.37
CA GLU A 77 15.91 -15.73 1.79
C GLU A 77 17.25 -15.74 2.55
N SER A 78 17.35 -15.04 3.67
CA SER A 78 18.60 -15.09 4.45
C SER A 78 18.70 -16.40 5.21
N THR A 79 19.90 -16.98 5.27
CA THR A 79 20.19 -18.15 6.12
C THR A 79 20.12 -17.83 7.61
N THR A 80 20.36 -16.57 8.00
CA THR A 80 20.36 -16.15 9.41
C THR A 80 18.98 -15.67 9.87
N ASP A 81 18.20 -15.08 8.97
CA ASP A 81 16.90 -14.49 9.27
C ASP A 81 15.94 -14.64 8.08
N SER A 82 15.18 -15.73 8.09
CA SER A 82 14.25 -16.10 7.01
C SER A 82 13.05 -15.15 6.87
N GLU A 83 12.70 -14.41 7.92
CA GLU A 83 11.56 -13.47 7.90
C GLU A 83 11.94 -12.11 7.28
N SER A 84 13.24 -11.84 7.16
CA SER A 84 13.73 -10.60 6.55
C SER A 84 13.60 -10.60 5.02
N GLY A 85 13.15 -9.48 4.47
CA GLY A 85 13.02 -9.30 3.03
C GLY A 85 14.31 -8.75 2.41
N TYR A 86 14.69 -9.26 1.24
CA TYR A 86 15.84 -8.73 0.50
C TYR A 86 15.47 -7.41 -0.19
N TYR A 87 15.90 -6.30 0.39
CA TYR A 87 15.62 -4.94 -0.08
C TYR A 87 16.76 -4.40 -0.95
N VAL A 88 16.38 -3.79 -2.08
CA VAL A 88 17.32 -3.19 -3.04
C VAL A 88 16.82 -1.79 -3.38
N LYS A 89 17.48 -0.77 -2.83
CA LYS A 89 17.25 0.63 -3.21
C LYS A 89 18.17 1.04 -4.35
N ASP A 90 19.47 0.80 -4.19
CA ASP A 90 20.52 1.03 -5.19
C ASP A 90 21.52 -0.16 -5.20
N GLU A 91 22.44 -0.19 -6.18
CA GLU A 91 23.47 -1.24 -6.25
C GLU A 91 24.31 -1.37 -4.97
N ARG A 92 24.57 -0.24 -4.29
CA ARG A 92 25.38 -0.17 -3.06
C ARG A 92 24.59 -0.52 -1.79
N THR A 93 23.28 -0.30 -1.78
CA THR A 93 22.40 -0.40 -0.60
C THR A 93 21.53 -1.66 -0.62
N LYS A 94 22.06 -2.76 -1.16
CA LYS A 94 21.46 -4.10 -1.02
C LYS A 94 21.56 -4.55 0.43
N GLN A 95 20.43 -4.83 1.08
CA GLN A 95 20.39 -5.31 2.47
C GLN A 95 19.13 -6.12 2.75
N PHE A 96 19.21 -6.98 3.77
CA PHE A 96 18.01 -7.57 4.36
C PHE A 96 17.36 -6.55 5.28
N ALA A 97 16.05 -6.36 5.17
CA ALA A 97 15.31 -5.35 5.92
C ALA A 97 13.89 -5.80 6.25
N TYR A 98 13.34 -5.11 7.24
CA TYR A 98 11.93 -5.13 7.62
C TYR A 98 11.30 -3.79 7.28
N SER A 99 10.06 -3.81 6.82
CA SER A 99 9.24 -2.62 6.60
C SER A 99 8.28 -2.46 7.76
N PHE A 100 8.45 -1.37 8.51
CA PHE A 100 7.59 -0.96 9.60
C PHE A 100 6.58 0.04 9.07
N HIS A 101 5.33 -0.38 8.96
CA HIS A 101 4.21 0.46 8.56
C HIS A 101 3.54 0.97 9.83
N ALA A 102 3.52 2.28 10.02
CA ALA A 102 2.93 2.91 11.19
C ALA A 102 1.81 3.87 10.77
N ALA A 103 0.69 3.78 11.49
CA ALA A 103 -0.41 4.73 11.42
C ALA A 103 -0.39 5.60 12.68
N ALA A 104 -0.32 6.91 12.52
CA ALA A 104 -0.25 7.87 13.61
C ALA A 104 -1.37 8.92 13.55
N ASP A 105 -1.80 9.41 14.70
CA ASP A 105 -2.69 10.57 14.83
C ASP A 105 -1.92 11.88 14.60
N ARG A 106 -2.64 12.98 14.44
CA ARG A 106 -2.12 14.35 14.38
C ARG A 106 -1.21 14.72 15.55
N ASN A 107 -1.45 14.14 16.72
CA ASN A 107 -0.64 14.36 17.92
C ASN A 107 0.64 13.48 17.98
N GLY A 108 0.89 12.65 16.96
CA GLY A 108 2.04 11.76 16.89
C GLY A 108 1.90 10.44 17.67
N PHE A 109 0.69 10.12 18.15
CA PHE A 109 0.43 8.83 18.79
C PHE A 109 0.25 7.74 17.73
N VAL A 110 0.93 6.61 17.93
CA VAL A 110 0.82 5.45 17.06
C VAL A 110 -0.48 4.69 17.35
N LEU A 111 -1.36 4.61 16.35
CA LEU A 111 -2.67 3.95 16.40
C LEU A 111 -2.57 2.49 15.96
N GLY A 112 -1.72 2.22 14.98
CA GLY A 112 -1.56 0.91 14.37
C GLY A 112 -0.15 0.72 13.84
N THR A 113 0.34 -0.53 13.90
CA THR A 113 1.64 -0.92 13.38
C THR A 113 1.54 -2.30 12.77
N ILE A 114 2.13 -2.46 11.59
CA ILE A 114 2.33 -3.75 10.94
C ILE A 114 3.80 -3.82 10.52
N VAL A 115 4.43 -4.97 10.78
CA VAL A 115 5.80 -5.24 10.35
C VAL A 115 5.73 -6.28 9.24
N THR A 116 6.37 -5.98 8.12
CA THR A 116 6.45 -6.90 6.99
C THR A 116 7.89 -7.10 6.54
N PRO A 117 8.17 -8.18 5.80
CA PRO A 117 9.45 -8.34 5.13
C PRO A 117 9.69 -7.20 4.13
N GLY A 118 10.93 -6.69 4.03
CA GLY A 118 11.27 -5.55 3.17
C GLY A 118 11.14 -5.77 1.66
N ASN A 119 10.73 -6.96 1.20
CA ASN A 119 10.40 -7.26 -0.19
C ASN A 119 8.89 -7.17 -0.48
N THR A 120 8.06 -6.98 0.54
CA THR A 120 6.62 -6.78 0.41
C THR A 120 6.32 -5.36 -0.05
N HIS A 121 5.33 -5.20 -0.93
CA HIS A 121 4.97 -3.89 -1.48
C HIS A 121 3.98 -3.16 -0.56
N ASP A 122 4.27 -1.90 -0.25
CA ASP A 122 3.49 -1.07 0.69
C ASP A 122 1.99 -1.02 0.38
N SER A 123 1.62 -1.06 -0.90
CA SER A 123 0.21 -1.01 -1.32
C SER A 123 -0.67 -2.16 -0.82
N GLN A 124 -0.08 -3.28 -0.41
CA GLN A 124 -0.83 -4.41 0.14
C GLN A 124 -1.13 -4.26 1.62
N ILE A 125 -0.42 -3.35 2.31
CA ILE A 125 -0.41 -3.27 3.78
C ILE A 125 -1.34 -2.16 4.30
N LEU A 126 -1.74 -1.22 3.45
CA LEU A 126 -2.63 -0.14 3.89
C LEU A 126 -3.99 -0.65 4.37
N GLU A 127 -4.63 -1.54 3.62
CA GLU A 127 -5.96 -2.09 3.97
C GLU A 127 -5.96 -2.75 5.37
N PRO A 128 -5.07 -3.71 5.68
CA PRO A 128 -5.05 -4.31 7.02
C PRO A 128 -4.64 -3.32 8.10
N LEU A 129 -3.78 -2.33 7.79
CA LEU A 129 -3.38 -1.30 8.75
C LEU A 129 -4.57 -0.40 9.14
N VAL A 130 -5.38 0.01 8.16
CA VAL A 130 -6.58 0.83 8.40
C VAL A 130 -7.62 0.04 9.19
N GLU A 131 -7.80 -1.25 8.90
CA GLU A 131 -8.72 -2.12 9.66
C GLU A 131 -8.30 -2.23 11.12
N GLN A 132 -7.01 -2.42 11.38
CA GLN A 132 -6.47 -2.42 12.74
C GLN A 132 -6.73 -1.09 13.49
N VAL A 133 -6.68 0.06 12.79
CA VAL A 133 -7.00 1.36 13.40
C VAL A 133 -8.50 1.49 13.69
N ILE A 134 -9.35 1.04 12.77
CA ILE A 134 -10.81 1.04 12.92
C ILE A 134 -11.23 0.23 14.15
N GLU A 135 -10.64 -0.95 14.34
CA GLU A 135 -10.95 -1.83 15.48
C GLU A 135 -10.50 -1.25 16.83
N LYS A 136 -9.33 -0.60 16.87
CA LYS A 136 -8.73 -0.13 18.13
C LYS A 136 -9.25 1.22 18.60
N VAL A 137 -9.48 2.15 17.66
CA VAL A 137 -9.73 3.56 17.97
C VAL A 137 -11.05 4.02 17.38
N GLY A 138 -11.34 3.63 16.14
CA GLY A 138 -12.56 3.98 15.43
C GLY A 138 -12.30 4.35 13.97
N LYS A 139 -13.39 4.57 13.23
CA LYS A 139 -13.34 4.93 11.82
C LYS A 139 -12.68 6.30 11.62
N PRO A 140 -11.61 6.40 10.80
CA PRO A 140 -10.99 7.68 10.51
C PRO A 140 -11.81 8.49 9.50
N GLU A 141 -11.73 9.81 9.58
CA GLU A 141 -12.37 10.72 8.62
C GLU A 141 -11.48 10.90 7.38
N ALA A 142 -10.18 11.10 7.60
CA ALA A 142 -9.19 11.26 6.56
C ALA A 142 -7.95 10.41 6.81
N VAL A 143 -7.42 9.81 5.74
CA VAL A 143 -6.15 9.05 5.75
C VAL A 143 -5.18 9.71 4.79
N ALA A 144 -4.09 10.23 5.33
CA ALA A 144 -2.94 10.71 4.59
C ALA A 144 -1.89 9.59 4.55
N ALA A 145 -1.43 9.19 3.38
CA ALA A 145 -0.41 8.16 3.22
C ALA A 145 0.70 8.64 2.30
N ASP A 146 1.92 8.11 2.49
CA ASP A 146 3.05 8.37 1.60
C ASP A 146 2.74 7.97 0.14
N ALA A 147 3.52 8.52 -0.79
CA ALA A 147 3.38 8.28 -2.23
C ALA A 147 3.43 6.80 -2.61
N ALA A 148 4.13 5.95 -1.85
CA ALA A 148 4.19 4.50 -2.08
C ALA A 148 2.81 3.81 -1.96
N TYR A 149 1.90 4.37 -1.16
CA TYR A 149 0.54 3.85 -0.97
C TYR A 149 -0.45 4.39 -2.01
N LYS A 150 -0.03 5.32 -2.87
CA LYS A 150 -0.90 5.98 -3.85
C LYS A 150 -1.24 5.03 -5.01
N THR A 151 -2.22 4.15 -4.78
CA THR A 151 -2.77 3.28 -5.82
C THR A 151 -4.27 3.50 -6.00
N PRO A 152 -4.82 3.27 -7.22
CA PRO A 152 -6.26 3.33 -7.44
C PRO A 152 -7.03 2.35 -6.55
N ALA A 153 -6.48 1.17 -6.28
CA ALA A 153 -7.08 0.15 -5.40
C ALA A 153 -7.38 0.69 -4.00
N ILE A 154 -6.32 1.24 -3.40
CA ILE A 154 -6.38 1.87 -2.08
C ILE A 154 -7.37 3.03 -2.07
N THR A 155 -7.36 3.83 -3.13
CA THR A 155 -8.23 5.00 -3.23
C THR A 155 -9.70 4.57 -3.28
N SER A 156 -10.03 3.58 -4.11
CA SER A 156 -11.37 2.99 -4.17
C SER A 156 -11.78 2.34 -2.85
N TYR A 157 -10.86 1.63 -2.18
CA TYR A 157 -11.10 1.05 -0.86
C TYR A 157 -11.48 2.11 0.18
N LEU A 158 -10.72 3.21 0.24
CA LEU A 158 -10.99 4.31 1.17
C LEU A 158 -12.33 5.00 0.85
N PHE A 159 -12.63 5.24 -0.43
CA PHE A 159 -13.92 5.81 -0.84
C PHE A 159 -15.11 4.92 -0.48
N ASN A 160 -15.00 3.61 -0.68
CA ASN A 160 -16.03 2.65 -0.31
C ASN A 160 -16.30 2.62 1.20
N LYS A 161 -15.29 2.96 2.02
CA LYS A 161 -15.43 3.12 3.46
C LYS A 161 -15.80 4.55 3.88
N GLU A 162 -16.07 5.46 2.95
CA GLU A 162 -16.35 6.88 3.21
C GLU A 162 -15.22 7.60 3.97
N ILE A 163 -13.97 7.18 3.73
CA ILE A 163 -12.76 7.79 4.28
C ILE A 163 -12.15 8.68 3.20
N ILE A 164 -11.77 9.91 3.55
CA ILE A 164 -11.19 10.87 2.61
C ILE A 164 -9.70 10.56 2.41
N PRO A 165 -9.25 10.19 1.19
CA PRO A 165 -7.83 10.02 0.92
C PRO A 165 -7.15 11.39 0.78
N ALA A 166 -6.30 11.74 1.74
CA ALA A 166 -5.51 12.98 1.74
C ALA A 166 -4.13 12.72 1.10
N ASN A 167 -4.12 12.46 -0.21
CA ASN A 167 -2.89 12.18 -0.95
C ASN A 167 -2.32 13.43 -1.63
N THR A 168 -0.99 13.54 -1.71
CA THR A 168 -0.37 14.65 -2.43
C THR A 168 -0.60 14.50 -3.94
N CYS A 169 -1.26 15.48 -4.56
CA CYS A 169 -1.35 15.59 -6.02
C CYS A 169 -0.01 16.10 -6.58
N GLY A 170 0.76 15.24 -7.23
CA GLY A 170 1.85 15.68 -8.10
C GLY A 170 1.29 16.51 -9.25
N ARG A 171 1.95 17.63 -9.59
CA ARG A 171 1.61 18.43 -10.77
C ARG A 171 1.69 17.55 -12.01
N SER A 172 0.60 17.44 -12.77
CA SER A 172 0.64 16.83 -14.10
C SER A 172 1.56 17.68 -14.99
N ARG A 173 2.65 17.10 -15.53
CA ARG A 173 3.32 17.67 -16.71
C ARG A 173 2.37 17.44 -17.89
N SER A 174 1.69 18.51 -18.29
CA SER A 174 0.66 18.48 -19.32
C SER A 174 1.23 18.12 -20.70
N SER A 175 0.70 17.06 -21.30
CA SER A 175 0.13 17.14 -22.66
C SER A 175 -1.35 16.75 -22.55
N ALA A 176 -2.22 17.66 -22.99
CA ALA A 176 -3.64 17.67 -22.71
C ALA A 176 -4.38 16.41 -23.21
N SER A 177 -4.79 15.54 -22.28
CA SER A 177 -5.97 14.64 -22.35
C SER A 177 -5.87 13.53 -21.30
N SER A 178 -6.08 13.86 -20.03
CA SER A 178 -6.60 12.87 -19.08
C SER A 178 -7.30 13.59 -17.94
N SER A 179 -8.45 13.04 -17.57
CA SER A 179 -9.46 13.52 -16.65
C SER A 179 -8.90 14.37 -15.51
N ARG A 180 -9.41 15.61 -15.41
CA ARG A 180 -9.06 16.59 -14.39
C ARG A 180 -9.05 15.92 -13.01
N CYS A 181 -7.91 16.00 -12.31
CA CYS A 181 -7.84 15.91 -10.86
C CYS A 181 -8.79 16.98 -10.29
N LYS A 182 -10.08 16.65 -10.16
CA LYS A 182 -11.01 17.45 -9.39
C LYS A 182 -10.66 17.22 -7.92
N THR A 183 -9.84 18.15 -7.41
CA THR A 183 -9.92 18.68 -6.04
C THR A 183 -10.17 17.66 -4.95
N TYR A 184 -9.10 17.13 -4.34
CA TYR A 184 -9.14 16.77 -2.93
C TYR A 184 -7.90 17.32 -2.22
N ILE A 185 -8.17 18.42 -1.50
CA ILE A 185 -7.50 18.98 -0.33
C ILE A 185 -5.99 19.29 -0.48
N CYS A 186 -5.73 20.48 -1.00
CA CYS A 186 -4.54 21.24 -0.62
C CYS A 186 -4.97 22.69 -0.37
N LYS A 187 -5.47 22.96 0.83
CA LYS A 187 -5.37 24.29 1.45
C LYS A 187 -5.12 24.10 2.94
N THR A 188 -3.90 24.50 3.31
CA THR A 188 -3.45 24.99 4.61
C THR A 188 -4.52 25.66 5.46
#